data_AF-A0A4Y2JXM9-F1
#
_entry.id   AF-A0A4Y2JXM9-F1
#
_cell.length_a   1.000
_cell.length_b   1.000
_cell.length_c   1.000
_cell.angle_alpha   90.00
_cell.angle_beta   90.00
_cell.angle_gamma   90.00
#
_symmetry.space_group_name_H-M   'P 1'
#
loop_
_entity.id
_entity.type
_entity.pdbx_description
1 polymer ?
#
loop_
_entity_poly.entity_id
_entity_poly.type
_entity_poly.pdbx_seq_one_letter_code
_entity_poly.pdbx_strand_id
1 'polypeptide(L)'
;MKGRGVKKQGKLHAHFTSESHRAAMSDLCHFVLSGSHVDALLDKSIRENKIKEEREKEYHMKIIQVLFDVAKTLGKQGLAFRGQEKAENHDGNLKQIVHLVSRHCAIVKKMVR
;
A
#
# COMPACT_ATOMS: atom_id res chain seq x y z
N MET A 1 19.25 1.04 57.56
CA MET A 1 18.05 1.55 56.84
C MET A 1 16.80 1.11 57.62
N LYS A 2 16.00 2.03 58.16
CA LYS A 2 14.74 1.66 58.86
C LYS A 2 13.75 1.09 57.86
N GLY A 3 13.44 -0.20 57.97
CA GLY A 3 12.38 -0.84 57.19
C GLY A 3 11.02 -0.22 57.54
N ARG A 4 10.20 0.09 56.52
CA ARG A 4 8.80 0.46 56.76
C ARG A 4 8.12 -0.80 57.29
N GLY A 5 7.47 -0.71 58.46
CA GLY A 5 6.91 -1.85 59.17
C GLY A 5 5.99 -2.73 58.32
N VAL A 6 5.78 -3.98 58.76
CA VAL A 6 5.16 -5.12 58.05
C VAL A 6 3.86 -4.80 57.29
N LYS A 7 3.12 -3.76 57.68
CA LYS A 7 1.85 -3.33 57.06
C LYS A 7 1.98 -2.35 55.89
N LYS A 8 3.18 -1.82 55.58
CA LYS A 8 3.37 -0.84 54.51
C LYS A 8 3.88 -1.53 53.25
N GLN A 9 3.25 -1.24 52.12
CA GLN A 9 3.71 -1.73 50.81
C GLN A 9 5.18 -1.35 50.57
N GLY A 10 5.92 -2.28 49.96
CA GLY A 10 7.33 -2.09 49.63
C GLY A 10 7.53 -0.88 48.71
N LYS A 11 8.68 -0.20 48.83
CA LYS A 11 8.98 1.02 48.05
C LYS A 11 8.85 0.81 46.54
N LEU A 12 9.30 -0.34 46.04
CA LEU A 12 9.17 -0.72 44.63
C LEU A 12 7.71 -0.86 44.22
N HIS A 13 6.92 -1.59 45.00
CA HIS A 13 5.51 -1.78 44.71
C HIS A 13 4.76 -0.45 44.67
N ALA A 14 4.99 0.43 45.67
CA ALA A 14 4.40 1.76 45.71
C ALA A 14 4.83 2.67 44.54
N HIS A 15 6.05 2.50 44.02
CA HIS A 15 6.52 3.21 42.83
C HIS A 15 5.80 2.71 41.58
N PHE A 16 5.78 1.40 41.32
CA PHE A 16 5.13 0.83 40.14
C PHE A 16 3.61 1.00 40.10
N THR A 17 2.97 1.22 41.25
CA THR A 17 1.52 1.51 41.33
C THR A 17 1.18 2.99 41.43
N SER A 18 2.19 3.88 41.49
CA SER A 18 1.98 5.32 41.59
C SER A 18 1.37 5.92 40.32
N GLU A 19 0.63 7.02 40.47
CA GLU A 19 0.06 7.76 39.34
C GLU A 19 1.14 8.29 38.39
N SER A 20 2.26 8.78 38.93
CA SER A 20 3.38 9.26 38.13
C SER A 20 4.00 8.16 37.26
N HIS A 21 4.14 6.94 37.79
CA HIS A 21 4.61 5.80 37.01
C HIS A 21 3.63 5.43 35.90
N ARG A 22 2.32 5.41 36.19
CA ARG A 22 1.28 5.14 35.18
C ARG A 22 1.25 6.21 34.09
N ALA A 23 1.40 7.49 34.45
CA ALA A 23 1.50 8.58 33.49
C ALA A 23 2.73 8.42 32.58
N ALA A 24 3.91 8.17 33.15
CA ALA A 24 5.13 7.95 32.38
C ALA A 24 5.03 6.73 31.44
N MET A 25 4.35 5.65 31.86
CA MET A 25 4.09 4.49 31.01
C MET A 25 3.09 4.82 29.88
N SER A 26 2.06 5.62 30.17
CA SER A 26 1.15 6.13 29.15
C SER A 26 1.89 6.96 28.11
N ASP A 27 2.76 7.88 28.55
CA ASP A 27 3.56 8.73 27.66
C ASP A 27 4.53 7.90 26.80
N LEU A 28 5.19 6.90 27.39
CA LEU A 28 6.05 5.98 26.64
C LEU A 28 5.26 5.16 25.62
N CYS A 29 4.11 4.61 26.02
CA CYS A 29 3.22 3.91 25.09
C CYS A 29 2.77 4.84 23.96
N HIS A 30 2.38 6.08 24.28
CA HIS A 30 1.99 7.05 23.27
C HIS A 30 3.16 7.38 22.34
N PHE A 31 4.36 7.56 22.87
CA PHE A 31 5.57 7.79 22.07
C PHE A 31 5.90 6.61 21.17
N VAL A 32 5.82 5.37 21.65
CA VAL A 32 6.08 4.16 20.84
C VAL A 32 5.00 3.97 19.77
N LEU A 33 3.73 4.21 20.10
CA LEU A 33 2.61 4.06 19.15
C LEU A 33 2.58 5.18 18.10
N SER A 34 2.83 6.43 18.50
CA SER A 34 2.88 7.60 17.61
C SER A 34 4.22 7.79 16.90
N GLY A 35 5.31 7.26 17.46
CA GLY A 35 6.66 7.25 16.90
C GLY A 35 6.80 6.37 15.67
N SER A 36 5.77 5.58 15.35
CA SER A 36 5.62 4.85 14.09
C SER A 36 5.86 5.72 12.85
N HIS A 37 5.59 7.04 12.91
CA HIS A 37 5.91 7.95 11.80
C HIS A 37 7.43 8.21 11.68
N VAL A 38 8.16 8.30 12.78
CA VAL A 38 9.61 8.51 12.80
C VAL A 38 10.34 7.22 12.42
N ASP A 39 9.90 6.06 12.94
CA ASP A 39 10.41 4.76 12.53
C ASP A 39 10.12 4.48 11.05
N ALA A 40 8.94 4.83 10.53
CA ALA A 40 8.66 4.75 9.09
C ALA A 40 9.47 5.74 8.23
N LEU A 41 10.03 6.81 8.83
CA LEU A 41 10.90 7.80 8.17
C LEU A 41 12.38 7.42 8.22
N LEU A 42 12.81 6.69 9.24
CA LEU A 42 14.20 6.32 9.47
C LEU A 42 14.50 4.90 9.01
N ASP A 43 13.54 3.99 9.10
CA ASP A 43 13.68 2.62 8.60
C ASP A 43 13.77 2.64 7.07
N LYS A 44 14.94 2.21 6.58
CA LYS A 44 15.25 2.14 5.15
C LYS A 44 14.32 1.15 4.43
N SER A 45 13.98 0.03 5.06
CA SER A 45 13.15 -1.02 4.46
C SER A 45 11.71 -0.57 4.25
N ILE A 46 11.12 0.12 5.25
CA ILE A 46 9.76 0.65 5.17
C ILE A 46 9.67 1.74 4.10
N ARG A 47 10.68 2.61 3.99
CA ARG A 47 10.74 3.63 2.94
C ARG A 47 10.87 3.04 1.54
N GLU A 48 11.76 2.07 1.35
CA GLU A 48 11.93 1.39 0.07
C GLU A 48 10.63 0.70 -0.37
N ASN A 49 9.91 0.08 0.56
CA ASN A 49 8.61 -0.52 0.29
C ASN A 49 7.56 0.53 -0.11
N LYS A 50 7.46 1.66 0.60
CA LYS A 50 6.54 2.75 0.23
C LYS A 50 6.85 3.34 -1.15
N ILE A 51 8.14 3.58 -1.45
CA ILE A 51 8.57 4.07 -2.78
C ILE A 51 8.21 3.05 -3.86
N LYS A 52 8.38 1.75 -3.58
CA LYS A 52 8.01 0.68 -4.51
C LYS A 52 6.49 0.66 -4.74
N GLU A 53 5.68 0.71 -3.70
CA GLU A 53 4.22 0.76 -3.77
C GLU A 53 3.74 1.96 -4.61
N GLU A 54 4.35 3.13 -4.41
CA GLU A 54 4.00 4.35 -5.13
C GLU A 54 4.35 4.23 -6.63
N ARG A 55 5.51 3.67 -6.95
CA ARG A 55 5.91 3.36 -8.34
C ARG A 55 4.99 2.34 -9.00
N GLU A 56 4.58 1.31 -8.26
CA GLU A 56 3.62 0.31 -8.76
C GLU A 56 2.25 0.94 -9.01
N LYS A 57 1.77 1.79 -8.10
CA LYS A 57 0.52 2.53 -8.27
C LYS A 57 0.55 3.44 -9.51
N GLU A 58 1.62 4.20 -9.72
CA GLU A 58 1.80 5.02 -10.92
C GLU A 58 1.82 4.19 -12.20
N TYR A 59 2.51 3.05 -12.17
CA TYR A 59 2.56 2.11 -13.29
C TYR A 59 1.16 1.58 -13.63
N HIS A 60 0.39 1.14 -12.63
CA HIS A 60 -0.98 0.66 -12.83
C HIS A 60 -1.91 1.76 -13.33
N MET A 61 -1.78 2.99 -12.81
CA MET A 61 -2.58 4.13 -13.24
C MET A 61 -2.36 4.44 -14.73
N LYS A 62 -1.10 4.41 -15.20
CA LYS A 62 -0.78 4.60 -16.62
C LYS A 62 -1.39 3.51 -17.51
N ILE A 63 -1.39 2.25 -17.05
CA ILE A 63 -2.04 1.15 -17.77
C ILE A 63 -3.55 1.39 -17.89
N ILE A 64 -4.20 1.74 -16.78
CA ILE A 64 -5.64 1.97 -16.74
C ILE A 64 -6.03 3.11 -17.70
N GLN A 65 -5.24 4.19 -17.72
CA GLN A 65 -5.46 5.30 -18.66
C GLN A 65 -5.42 4.83 -20.12
N VAL A 66 -4.41 4.06 -20.50
CA VAL A 66 -4.30 3.51 -21.87
C VAL A 66 -5.49 2.60 -22.21
N LEU A 67 -5.88 1.70 -21.30
CA LEU A 67 -7.03 0.82 -21.52
C LEU A 67 -8.34 1.62 -21.66
N PHE A 68 -8.49 2.68 -20.87
CA PHE A 68 -9.66 3.55 -20.92
C PHE A 68 -9.72 4.34 -22.23
N ASP A 69 -8.59 4.84 -22.73
CA ASP A 69 -8.51 5.53 -24.01
C ASP A 69 -8.83 4.60 -25.19
N VAL A 70 -8.34 3.36 -25.15
CA VAL A 70 -8.71 2.34 -26.16
C VAL A 70 -10.20 2.04 -26.08
N ALA A 71 -10.75 1.83 -24.88
CA ALA A 71 -12.16 1.56 -24.68
C ALA A 71 -13.06 2.71 -25.17
N LYS A 72 -12.68 3.95 -24.87
CA LYS A 72 -13.36 5.16 -25.33
C LYS A 72 -13.31 5.28 -26.84
N THR A 73 -12.18 4.94 -27.46
CA THR A 73 -12.01 4.96 -28.92
C THR A 73 -12.92 3.92 -29.59
N LEU A 74 -12.96 2.69 -29.06
CA LEU A 74 -13.87 1.64 -29.54
C LEU A 74 -15.34 2.08 -29.43
N GLY A 75 -15.74 2.63 -28.28
CA GLY A 75 -17.09 3.14 -28.07
C GLY A 75 -17.46 4.27 -29.03
N LYS A 76 -16.56 5.24 -29.26
CA LYS A 76 -16.78 6.33 -30.22
C LYS A 76 -16.91 5.85 -31.67
N GLN A 77 -16.19 4.79 -32.03
CA GLN A 77 -16.22 4.22 -33.38
C GLN A 77 -17.34 3.19 -33.56
N GLY A 78 -18.11 2.87 -32.51
CA GLY A 78 -19.15 1.84 -32.57
C GLY A 78 -18.59 0.42 -32.76
N LEU A 79 -17.33 0.19 -32.40
CA LEU A 79 -16.68 -1.11 -32.54
C LEU A 79 -16.98 -1.99 -31.31
N ALA A 80 -17.29 -3.26 -31.56
CA ALA A 80 -17.49 -4.23 -30.50
C ALA A 80 -16.19 -4.48 -29.73
N PHE A 81 -16.27 -4.60 -28.40
CA PHE A 81 -15.11 -4.87 -27.55
C PHE A 81 -14.63 -6.32 -27.65
N ARG A 82 -15.59 -7.25 -27.79
CA ARG A 82 -15.40 -8.71 -27.81
C ARG A 82 -15.39 -9.24 -29.25
N GLY A 83 -14.72 -10.38 -29.46
CA GLY A 83 -14.75 -11.12 -30.72
C GLY A 83 -16.04 -11.94 -30.85
N GLN A 84 -16.32 -12.42 -32.05
CA GLN A 84 -17.46 -13.31 -32.26
C GLN A 84 -17.16 -14.71 -31.73
N GLU A 85 -18.15 -15.33 -31.05
CA GLU A 85 -17.94 -16.61 -30.39
C GLU A 85 -17.67 -17.81 -31.33
N LYS A 86 -17.82 -17.62 -32.64
CA LYS A 86 -17.68 -18.66 -33.67
C LYS A 86 -16.52 -18.41 -34.63
N ALA A 87 -15.73 -17.36 -34.42
CA ALA A 87 -14.58 -17.06 -35.27
C ALA A 87 -13.33 -17.80 -34.78
N GLU A 88 -12.52 -18.35 -35.70
CA GLU A 88 -11.25 -19.00 -35.37
C GLU A 88 -10.30 -18.09 -34.57
N ASN A 89 -10.38 -16.77 -34.80
CA ASN A 89 -9.72 -15.74 -34.01
C ASN A 89 -10.74 -15.01 -33.12
N HIS A 90 -10.95 -15.56 -31.93
CA HIS A 90 -11.85 -15.02 -30.89
C HIS A 90 -11.37 -13.72 -30.23
N ASP A 91 -10.17 -13.28 -30.56
CA ASP A 91 -9.56 -12.11 -29.92
C ASP A 91 -10.33 -10.85 -30.31
N GLY A 92 -11.10 -10.31 -29.36
CA GLY A 92 -11.89 -9.09 -29.57
C GLY A 92 -11.04 -7.85 -29.86
N ASN A 93 -11.66 -6.84 -30.46
CA ASN A 93 -10.97 -5.61 -30.88
C ASN A 93 -10.19 -4.96 -29.74
N LEU A 94 -10.70 -5.00 -28.50
CA LEU A 94 -9.98 -4.50 -27.33
C LEU A 94 -8.64 -5.22 -27.14
N LYS A 95 -8.64 -6.55 -27.15
CA LYS A 95 -7.44 -7.37 -26.95
C LYS A 95 -6.43 -7.15 -28.07
N GLN A 96 -6.89 -7.10 -29.32
CA GLN A 96 -6.02 -6.88 -30.48
C GLN A 96 -5.36 -5.50 -30.44
N ILE A 97 -6.12 -4.44 -30.11
CA ILE A 97 -5.56 -3.09 -30.02
C ILE A 97 -4.60 -2.99 -28.82
N VAL A 98 -4.91 -3.61 -27.69
CA VAL A 98 -3.99 -3.66 -26.55
C VAL A 98 -2.70 -4.40 -26.90
N HIS A 99 -2.77 -5.52 -27.63
CA HIS A 99 -1.60 -6.20 -28.17
C HIS A 99 -0.81 -5.32 -29.14
N LEU A 100 -1.49 -4.57 -30.01
CA LEU A 100 -0.83 -3.62 -30.91
C LEU A 100 -0.08 -2.54 -30.11
N VAL A 101 -0.75 -1.91 -29.14
CA VAL A 101 -0.17 -0.88 -28.27
C VAL A 101 1.01 -1.43 -27.47
N SER A 102 0.94 -2.67 -27.01
CA SER A 102 2.02 -3.31 -26.24
C SER A 102 3.31 -3.51 -27.05
N ARG A 103 3.24 -3.56 -28.38
CA ARG A 103 4.44 -3.59 -29.25
C ARG A 103 5.20 -2.26 -29.25
N HIS A 104 4.49 -1.15 -29.03
CA HIS A 104 5.05 0.21 -29.13
C HIS A 104 5.19 0.90 -27.76
N CYS A 105 4.50 0.42 -26.73
CA CYS A 105 4.54 0.96 -25.38
C CYS A 105 5.12 -0.07 -24.39
N ALA A 106 6.31 0.21 -23.85
CA ALA A 106 7.01 -0.68 -22.92
C ALA A 106 6.20 -0.96 -21.63
N ILE A 107 5.40 0.01 -21.17
CA ILE A 107 4.55 -0.13 -19.98
C ILE A 107 3.48 -1.20 -20.22
N VAL A 108 2.78 -1.14 -21.36
CA VAL A 108 1.75 -2.13 -21.71
C VAL A 108 2.38 -3.47 -22.10
N LYS A 109 3.58 -3.46 -22.71
CA LYS A 109 4.35 -4.69 -23.03
C LYS A 109 4.57 -5.57 -21.82
N LYS A 110 4.90 -4.97 -20.67
CA LYS A 110 5.16 -5.70 -19.43
C LYS A 110 3.87 -6.29 -18.82
N MET A 111 2.70 -5.71 -19.09
CA MET A 111 1.40 -6.25 -18.66
C MET A 111 0.94 -7.45 -19.50
N VAL A 112 1.25 -7.43 -20.79
CA VAL A 112 0.73 -8.38 -21.79
C VAL A 112 1.63 -9.63 -21.95
N ARG A 113 2.86 -9.57 -21.44
CA ARG A 113 3.76 -10.73 -21.30
C ARG A 113 3.32 -11.62 -20.15
#